data_AF-A0A160M914-F1
#
_entry.id   AF-A0A160M914-F1
#
_cell.length_a   1.000
_cell.length_b   1.000
_cell.length_c   1.000
_cell.angle_alpha   90.00
_cell.angle_beta   90.00
_cell.angle_gamma   90.00
#
_symmetry.space_group_name_H-M   'P 1'
#
loop_
_entity.id
_entity.type
_entity.pdbx_description
1 polymer ?
#
loop_
_entity_poly.entity_id
_entity_poly.type
_entity_poly.pdbx_seq_one_letter_code
_entity_poly.pdbx_strand_id
1 'polypeptide(L)'
;MKKMFEVSFLLGIEIIFGALVLFPFYMANEAAVPLTEYFVLVFPAGMAFIILLIRFREKGKVLFFLLELPLLYVIGNFLSFSWFFIVLMSFLVFWRTYVHFNEHNNRPEGWWILLTVFFGTFLVIFSAIKDGAYTGEIVGLMIFELFFIISGGFIKRIIESDANAKEKKRFLIYFLSLTASILAVGMVVSFGMGTVKFLFFGILKLIASAAAIIASPLFNWAEKQDWAVHMKFLSENESRDNDVLFKEPADLGESGQYIDPAALISILFIIVIIFLFIYIYKKTIKVRFVKKWSCICLL
;
A
#
# COMPACT_ATOMS: atom_id res chain seq x y z
N MET A 1 28.40 -14.49 2.08
CA MET A 1 27.89 -13.11 1.85
C MET A 1 26.92 -13.04 0.68
N LYS A 2 27.27 -13.47 -0.55
CA LYS A 2 26.37 -13.41 -1.72
C LYS A 2 24.98 -14.03 -1.48
N LYS A 3 24.95 -15.29 -1.02
CA LYS A 3 23.68 -15.99 -0.70
C LYS A 3 22.85 -15.30 0.38
N MET A 4 23.50 -14.78 1.43
CA MET A 4 22.83 -14.04 2.50
C MET A 4 22.14 -12.79 1.94
N PHE A 5 22.87 -12.00 1.14
CA PHE A 5 22.32 -10.80 0.52
C PHE A 5 21.14 -11.12 -0.40
N GLU A 6 21.24 -12.15 -1.23
CA GLU A 6 20.18 -12.52 -2.17
C GLU A 6 18.89 -12.95 -1.46
N VAL A 7 19.00 -13.78 -0.42
CA VAL A 7 17.84 -14.22 0.37
C VAL A 7 17.24 -13.04 1.13
N SER A 8 18.07 -12.22 1.79
CA SER A 8 17.61 -11.02 2.50
C SER A 8 16.95 -10.00 1.57
N PHE A 9 17.46 -9.85 0.35
CA PHE A 9 16.88 -8.94 -0.64
C PHE A 9 15.49 -9.39 -1.08
N LEU A 10 15.32 -10.66 -1.47
CA LEU A 10 14.02 -11.21 -1.86
C LEU A 10 13.02 -11.20 -0.71
N LEU A 11 13.47 -11.56 0.50
CA LEU A 11 12.64 -11.50 1.69
C LEU A 11 12.24 -10.06 2.03
N GLY A 12 13.14 -9.09 1.87
CA GLY A 12 12.87 -7.67 2.11
C GLY A 12 11.72 -7.14 1.22
N ILE A 13 11.72 -7.49 -0.07
CA ILE A 13 10.63 -7.13 -0.99
C ILE A 13 9.30 -7.67 -0.46
N GLU A 14 9.28 -8.92 -0.05
CA GLU A 14 8.08 -9.59 0.45
C GLU A 14 7.58 -9.05 1.78
N ILE A 15 8.49 -8.65 2.66
CA ILE A 15 8.14 -8.01 3.92
C ILE A 15 7.47 -6.66 3.65
N ILE A 16 8.02 -5.86 2.74
CA ILE A 16 7.43 -4.56 2.36
C ILE A 16 6.06 -4.76 1.72
N PHE A 17 5.93 -5.71 0.78
CA PHE A 17 4.62 -6.06 0.21
C PHE A 17 3.65 -6.59 1.28
N GLY A 18 4.13 -7.40 2.22
CA GLY A 18 3.34 -7.91 3.34
C GLY A 18 2.78 -6.78 4.22
N ALA A 19 3.50 -5.65 4.34
CA ALA A 19 2.99 -4.46 5.02
C ALA A 19 1.78 -3.86 4.28
N LEU A 20 1.77 -3.84 2.95
CA LEU A 20 0.61 -3.43 2.16
C LEU A 20 -0.61 -4.34 2.41
N VAL A 21 -0.38 -5.64 2.58
CA VAL A 21 -1.44 -6.62 2.86
C VAL A 21 -2.10 -6.41 4.23
N LEU A 22 -1.46 -5.68 5.16
CA LEU A 22 -2.08 -5.34 6.44
C LEU A 22 -3.22 -4.34 6.30
N PHE A 23 -3.14 -3.40 5.36
CA PHE A 23 -4.08 -2.28 5.25
C PHE A 23 -5.55 -2.69 5.20
N PRO A 24 -6.00 -3.66 4.38
CA PRO A 24 -7.40 -4.10 4.38
C PRO A 24 -7.93 -4.49 5.76
N PHE A 25 -7.12 -5.15 6.59
CA PHE A 25 -7.53 -5.61 7.92
C PHE A 25 -7.67 -4.46 8.92
N TYR A 26 -6.77 -3.48 8.86
CA TYR A 26 -6.78 -2.35 9.79
C TYR A 26 -7.75 -1.25 9.34
N MET A 27 -7.90 -1.01 8.03
CA MET A 27 -8.92 -0.12 7.45
C MET A 27 -10.35 -0.61 7.70
N ALA A 28 -10.55 -1.93 7.75
CA ALA A 28 -11.86 -2.50 8.07
C ALA A 28 -12.27 -2.22 9.53
N ASN A 29 -11.29 -2.10 10.42
CA ASN A 29 -11.48 -1.87 11.85
C ASN A 29 -11.19 -0.43 12.29
N GLU A 30 -10.99 0.49 11.33
CA GLU A 30 -10.66 1.91 11.58
C GLU A 30 -9.48 2.10 12.55
N ALA A 31 -8.53 1.16 12.51
CA ALA A 31 -7.35 1.14 13.38
C ALA A 31 -6.11 1.65 12.62
N ALA A 32 -5.16 2.23 13.36
CA ALA A 32 -3.86 2.56 12.81
C ALA A 32 -3.09 1.28 12.43
N VAL A 33 -2.39 1.31 11.29
CA VAL A 33 -1.58 0.16 10.85
C VAL A 33 -0.25 0.19 11.61
N PRO A 34 0.10 -0.85 12.39
CA PRO A 34 1.33 -0.89 13.17
C PRO A 34 2.55 -1.25 12.28
N LEU A 35 2.87 -0.39 11.32
CA LEU A 35 3.91 -0.60 10.33
C LEU A 35 5.29 -0.74 10.98
N THR A 36 5.61 0.14 11.94
CA THR A 36 6.91 0.15 12.62
C THR A 36 7.13 -1.14 13.38
N GLU A 37 6.14 -1.55 14.17
CA GLU A 37 6.14 -2.77 14.96
C GLU A 37 6.27 -4.00 14.06
N TYR A 38 5.56 -4.00 12.92
CA TYR A 38 5.65 -5.06 11.92
C TYR A 38 7.08 -5.18 11.37
N PHE A 39 7.71 -4.08 10.94
CA PHE A 39 9.07 -4.13 10.41
C PHE A 39 10.10 -4.54 11.48
N VAL A 40 9.97 -4.03 12.71
CA VAL A 40 10.84 -4.37 13.85
C VAL A 40 10.72 -5.84 14.25
N LEU A 41 9.55 -6.46 14.07
CA LEU A 41 9.35 -7.87 14.37
C LEU A 41 9.86 -8.77 13.23
N VAL A 42 9.41 -8.51 12.00
CA VAL A 42 9.55 -9.44 10.88
C VAL A 42 10.94 -9.38 10.25
N PHE A 43 11.53 -8.19 10.11
CA PHE A 43 12.83 -8.04 9.44
C PHE A 43 13.97 -8.69 10.25
N PRO A 44 14.12 -8.44 11.56
CA PRO A 44 15.16 -9.08 12.36
C PRO A 44 14.96 -10.59 12.48
N ALA A 45 13.72 -11.07 12.55
CA ALA A 45 13.44 -12.51 12.53
C ALA A 45 13.91 -13.16 11.22
N GLY A 46 13.50 -12.63 10.07
CA GLY A 46 14.01 -13.09 8.78
C GLY A 46 15.54 -13.15 8.72
N MET A 47 16.23 -12.12 9.21
CA MET A 47 17.70 -12.10 9.27
C MET A 47 18.27 -13.14 10.22
N ALA A 48 17.70 -13.30 11.41
CA ALA A 48 18.10 -14.31 12.39
C ALA A 48 17.95 -15.72 11.82
N PHE A 49 16.84 -16.00 11.14
CA PHE A 49 16.60 -17.30 10.54
C PHE A 49 17.58 -17.60 9.39
N ILE A 50 17.88 -16.60 8.54
CA ILE A 50 18.92 -16.74 7.51
C ILE A 50 20.26 -17.12 8.14
N ILE A 51 20.64 -16.48 9.26
CA ILE A 51 21.88 -16.79 9.98
C ILE A 51 21.85 -18.23 10.53
N LEU A 52 20.73 -18.65 11.10
CA LEU A 52 20.54 -20.03 11.58
C LEU A 52 20.70 -21.06 10.45
N LEU A 53 20.11 -20.80 9.27
CA LEU A 53 20.21 -21.67 8.10
C LEU A 53 21.64 -21.72 7.53
N ILE A 54 22.36 -20.59 7.52
CA ILE A 54 23.76 -20.56 7.08
C ILE A 54 24.66 -21.35 8.03
N ARG A 55 24.49 -21.16 9.35
CA ARG A 55 25.38 -21.73 10.37
C ARG A 55 25.10 -23.19 10.68
N PHE A 56 23.82 -23.59 10.72
CA PHE A 56 23.40 -24.91 11.19
C PHE A 56 22.71 -25.77 10.11
N ARG A 57 22.56 -25.25 8.89
CA ARG A 57 21.96 -25.94 7.72
C ARG A 57 20.62 -26.58 8.06
N GLU A 58 20.51 -27.91 8.01
CA GLU A 58 19.26 -28.62 8.23
C GLU A 58 18.72 -28.49 9.66
N LYS A 59 19.61 -28.37 10.66
CA LYS A 59 19.21 -28.12 12.06
C LYS A 59 18.63 -26.71 12.25
N GLY A 60 18.90 -25.77 11.33
CA GLY A 60 18.37 -24.41 11.37
C GLY A 60 16.84 -24.36 11.40
N LYS A 61 16.17 -25.29 10.70
CA LYS A 61 14.69 -25.38 10.70
C LYS A 61 14.14 -25.70 12.09
N VAL A 62 14.76 -26.66 12.77
CA VAL A 62 14.36 -27.07 14.13
C VAL A 62 14.67 -25.95 15.13
N LEU A 63 15.82 -25.29 14.98
CA LEU A 63 16.21 -24.14 15.80
C LEU A 63 15.25 -22.96 15.66
N PHE A 64 14.65 -22.74 14.48
CA PHE A 64 13.59 -21.74 14.32
C PHE A 64 12.41 -22.01 15.27
N PHE A 65 11.89 -23.23 15.28
CA PHE A 65 10.74 -23.57 16.14
C PHE A 65 11.09 -23.57 17.63
N LEU A 66 12.33 -23.90 18.00
CA LEU A 66 12.77 -23.96 19.40
C LEU A 66 13.17 -22.61 19.99
N LEU A 67 13.71 -21.69 19.19
CA LEU A 67 14.26 -20.42 19.66
C LEU A 67 13.51 -19.22 19.09
N GLU A 68 13.35 -19.18 17.78
CA GLU A 68 12.88 -17.98 17.09
C GLU A 68 11.36 -17.80 17.20
N LEU A 69 10.58 -18.87 17.09
CA LEU A 69 9.13 -18.82 17.25
C LEU A 69 8.70 -18.41 18.66
N PRO A 70 9.25 -18.97 19.76
CA PRO A 70 8.97 -18.48 21.11
C PRO A 70 9.37 -17.01 21.31
N LEU A 71 10.50 -16.60 20.73
CA LEU A 71 10.97 -15.22 20.81
C LEU A 71 10.03 -14.26 20.05
N LEU A 72 9.61 -14.64 18.84
CA LEU A 72 8.58 -13.93 18.07
C LEU A 72 7.26 -13.84 18.82
N TYR A 73 6.88 -14.91 19.53
CA TYR A 73 5.68 -14.92 20.36
C TYR A 73 5.77 -13.90 21.51
N VAL A 74 6.89 -13.89 22.25
CA VAL A 74 7.08 -12.95 23.36
C VAL A 74 7.15 -11.50 22.88
N ILE A 75 7.96 -11.22 21.86
CA ILE A 75 8.12 -9.86 21.32
C ILE A 75 6.82 -9.40 20.64
N GLY A 76 6.15 -10.27 19.89
CA GLY A 76 4.89 -9.94 19.22
C GLY A 76 3.79 -9.58 20.22
N ASN A 77 3.67 -10.31 21.34
CA ASN A 77 2.73 -9.96 22.40
C ASN A 77 3.11 -8.63 23.07
N PHE A 78 4.40 -8.37 23.27
CA PHE A 78 4.87 -7.08 23.80
C PHE A 78 4.53 -5.90 22.86
N LEU A 79 4.54 -6.13 21.55
CA LEU A 79 4.12 -5.16 20.52
C LEU A 79 2.60 -5.13 20.30
N SER A 80 1.81 -5.78 21.17
CA SER A 80 0.33 -5.81 21.11
C SER A 80 -0.25 -6.46 19.85
N PHE A 81 0.50 -7.31 19.15
CA PHE A 81 -0.06 -8.12 18.06
C PHE A 81 -0.92 -9.25 18.63
N SER A 82 -2.01 -9.59 17.93
CA SER A 82 -2.80 -10.75 18.30
C SER A 82 -2.01 -12.04 18.10
N TRP A 83 -2.25 -13.05 18.95
CA TRP A 83 -1.57 -14.34 18.86
C TRP A 83 -1.68 -14.96 17.45
N PHE A 84 -2.82 -14.79 16.78
CA PHE A 84 -3.06 -15.28 15.42
C PHE A 84 -2.13 -14.59 14.42
N PHE A 85 -2.02 -13.25 14.49
CA PHE A 85 -1.10 -12.50 13.63
C PHE A 85 0.35 -12.90 13.87
N ILE A 86 0.76 -13.12 15.11
CA ILE A 86 2.13 -13.53 15.43
C ILE A 86 2.45 -14.90 14.85
N VAL A 87 1.55 -15.87 14.99
CA VAL A 87 1.72 -17.22 14.42
C VAL A 87 1.77 -17.16 12.89
N LEU A 88 0.87 -16.39 12.27
CA LEU A 88 0.85 -16.21 10.82
C LEU A 88 2.16 -15.59 10.30
N MET A 89 2.63 -14.51 10.93
CA MET A 89 3.89 -13.86 10.54
C MET A 89 5.09 -14.78 10.75
N SER A 90 5.14 -15.51 11.87
CA SER A 90 6.19 -16.50 12.14
C SER A 90 6.21 -17.59 11.06
N PHE A 91 5.03 -18.08 10.66
CA PHE A 91 4.92 -19.06 9.59
C PHE A 91 5.37 -18.49 8.24
N LEU A 92 4.98 -17.26 7.89
CA LEU A 92 5.40 -16.60 6.66
C LEU A 92 6.91 -16.38 6.61
N VAL A 93 7.51 -15.88 7.71
CA VAL A 93 8.97 -15.73 7.85
C VAL A 93 9.66 -17.06 7.65
N PHE A 94 9.21 -18.12 8.35
CA PHE A 94 9.78 -19.46 8.20
C PHE A 94 9.70 -19.95 6.75
N TRP A 95 8.48 -19.98 6.20
CA TRP A 95 8.22 -20.55 4.90
C TRP A 95 8.97 -19.81 3.79
N ARG A 96 8.85 -18.48 3.72
CA ARG A 96 9.46 -17.67 2.66
C ARG A 96 10.97 -17.67 2.75
N THR A 97 11.54 -17.50 3.95
CA THR A 97 12.99 -17.56 4.14
C THR A 97 13.56 -18.91 3.73
N TYR A 98 12.89 -20.00 4.11
CA TYR A 98 13.32 -21.35 3.76
C TYR A 98 13.27 -21.62 2.24
N VAL A 99 12.19 -21.18 1.57
CA VAL A 99 12.05 -21.29 0.11
C VAL A 99 13.15 -20.51 -0.59
N HIS A 100 13.35 -19.23 -0.25
CA HIS A 100 14.40 -18.40 -0.87
C HIS A 100 15.82 -18.92 -0.59
N PHE A 101 16.03 -19.55 0.57
CA PHE A 101 17.33 -20.12 0.89
C PHE A 101 17.67 -21.36 0.04
N ASN A 102 16.66 -22.12 -0.39
CA ASN A 102 16.87 -23.36 -1.14
C ASN A 102 16.64 -23.23 -2.66
N GLU A 103 15.75 -22.34 -3.10
CA GLU A 103 15.49 -22.08 -4.52
C GLU A 103 16.37 -20.93 -5.02
N HIS A 104 17.30 -21.22 -5.92
CA HIS A 104 18.35 -20.27 -6.29
C HIS A 104 18.15 -19.55 -7.64
N ASN A 105 16.94 -19.51 -8.22
CA ASN A 105 16.85 -19.02 -9.60
C ASN A 105 15.51 -18.46 -10.11
N ASN A 106 14.56 -18.18 -9.24
CA ASN A 106 13.41 -17.38 -9.67
C ASN A 106 13.76 -15.89 -9.46
N ARG A 107 13.64 -15.10 -10.53
CA ARG A 107 13.76 -13.64 -10.51
C ARG A 107 12.37 -13.01 -10.53
N PRO A 108 11.65 -12.95 -9.39
CA PRO A 108 10.28 -12.44 -9.33
C PRO A 108 10.22 -10.92 -9.17
N GLU A 109 11.31 -10.17 -9.31
CA GLU A 109 11.33 -8.74 -8.96
C GLU A 109 10.30 -7.94 -9.76
N GLY A 110 10.16 -8.20 -11.06
CA GLY A 110 9.15 -7.56 -11.89
C GLY A 110 7.71 -7.95 -11.52
N TRP A 111 7.51 -9.16 -10.99
CA TRP A 111 6.21 -9.60 -10.49
C TRP A 111 5.83 -8.89 -9.19
N TRP A 112 6.80 -8.68 -8.29
CA TRP A 112 6.58 -7.91 -7.08
C TRP A 112 6.25 -6.45 -7.37
N ILE A 113 6.98 -5.77 -8.27
CA ILE A 113 6.62 -4.41 -8.70
C ILE A 113 5.18 -4.36 -9.22
N LEU A 114 4.80 -5.30 -10.09
CA LEU A 114 3.44 -5.36 -10.63
C LEU A 114 2.40 -5.55 -9.53
N LEU A 115 2.63 -6.48 -8.59
CA LEU A 115 1.74 -6.72 -7.47
C LEU A 115 1.60 -5.48 -6.59
N THR A 116 2.71 -4.83 -6.24
CA THR A 116 2.75 -3.62 -5.42
C THR A 116 2.01 -2.46 -6.08
N VAL A 117 2.28 -2.21 -7.36
CA VAL A 117 1.62 -1.13 -8.10
C VAL A 117 0.13 -1.41 -8.17
N PHE A 118 -0.25 -2.64 -8.52
CA PHE A 118 -1.65 -3.00 -8.71
C PHE A 118 -2.44 -3.02 -7.40
N PHE A 119 -1.93 -3.72 -6.39
CA PHE A 119 -2.56 -3.83 -5.08
C PHE A 119 -2.54 -2.49 -4.34
N GLY A 120 -1.42 -1.77 -4.38
CA GLY A 120 -1.29 -0.45 -3.79
C GLY A 120 -2.23 0.58 -4.42
N THR A 121 -2.37 0.59 -5.75
CA THR A 121 -3.35 1.47 -6.42
C THR A 121 -4.78 1.16 -5.97
N PHE A 122 -5.13 -0.12 -5.85
CA PHE A 122 -6.44 -0.53 -5.34
C PHE A 122 -6.66 -0.03 -3.90
N LEU A 123 -5.65 -0.17 -3.03
CA LEU A 123 -5.72 0.33 -1.65
C LEU A 123 -5.83 1.85 -1.57
N VAL A 124 -5.15 2.60 -2.46
CA VAL A 124 -5.26 4.06 -2.52
C VAL A 124 -6.68 4.49 -2.87
N ILE A 125 -7.31 3.83 -3.85
CA ILE A 125 -8.71 4.12 -4.22
C ILE A 125 -9.64 3.83 -3.03
N PHE A 126 -9.46 2.68 -2.37
CA PHE A 126 -10.28 2.31 -1.23
C PHE A 126 -10.09 3.25 -0.03
N SER A 127 -8.84 3.64 0.24
CA SER A 127 -8.50 4.65 1.25
C SER A 127 -9.20 5.98 0.96
N ALA A 128 -9.16 6.45 -0.29
CA ALA A 128 -9.78 7.72 -0.68
C ALA A 128 -11.30 7.73 -0.51
N ILE A 129 -11.96 6.57 -0.58
CA ILE A 129 -13.41 6.43 -0.32
C ILE A 129 -13.72 6.50 1.19
N LYS A 130 -12.83 6.00 2.04
CA LYS A 130 -12.97 5.96 3.52
C LYS A 130 -12.19 7.11 4.21
N ASP A 131 -12.32 8.35 3.76
CA ASP A 131 -11.68 9.55 4.36
C ASP A 131 -10.19 9.77 4.08
N GLY A 132 -9.53 8.86 3.35
CA GLY A 132 -8.19 9.07 2.83
C GLY A 132 -7.05 8.99 3.85
N ALA A 133 -7.33 8.66 5.12
CA ALA A 133 -6.37 8.66 6.23
C ALA A 133 -5.08 7.84 5.96
N TYR A 134 -5.20 6.74 5.20
CA TYR A 134 -4.10 5.80 4.95
C TYR A 134 -3.35 6.06 3.64
N THR A 135 -3.81 7.02 2.84
CA THR A 135 -3.32 7.24 1.47
C THR A 135 -1.83 7.54 1.44
N GLY A 136 -1.35 8.35 2.39
CA GLY A 136 0.06 8.71 2.50
C GLY A 136 0.95 7.50 2.81
N GLU A 137 0.52 6.63 3.71
CA GLU A 137 1.27 5.45 4.12
C GLU A 137 1.35 4.41 3.00
N ILE A 138 0.24 4.17 2.29
CA ILE A 138 0.20 3.24 1.15
C ILE A 138 1.14 3.73 0.03
N VAL A 139 1.00 5.00 -0.36
CA VAL A 139 1.86 5.59 -1.41
C VAL A 139 3.32 5.58 -0.98
N GLY A 140 3.59 5.89 0.29
CA GLY A 140 4.92 5.80 0.89
C GLY A 140 5.53 4.41 0.75
N LEU A 141 4.76 3.36 1.09
CA LEU A 141 5.20 1.97 0.95
C LEU A 141 5.42 1.56 -0.51
N MET A 142 4.56 1.97 -1.44
CA MET A 142 4.74 1.70 -2.88
C MET A 142 6.04 2.31 -3.40
N ILE A 143 6.32 3.57 -3.05
CA ILE A 143 7.56 4.26 -3.42
C ILE A 143 8.76 3.60 -2.76
N PHE A 144 8.65 3.25 -1.47
CA PHE A 144 9.71 2.58 -0.74
C PHE A 144 10.05 1.21 -1.33
N GLU A 145 9.05 0.41 -1.72
CA GLU A 145 9.27 -0.89 -2.35
C GLU A 145 9.94 -0.75 -3.72
N LEU A 146 9.47 0.19 -4.54
CA LEU A 146 10.10 0.49 -5.84
C LEU A 146 11.58 0.87 -5.66
N PHE A 147 11.85 1.77 -4.71
CA PHE A 147 13.21 2.20 -4.38
C PHE A 147 14.07 1.04 -3.88
N PHE A 148 13.51 0.17 -3.03
CA PHE A 148 14.18 -1.01 -2.49
C PHE A 148 14.55 -2.00 -3.59
N ILE A 149 13.64 -2.28 -4.52
CA ILE A 149 13.89 -3.19 -5.66
C ILE A 149 14.96 -2.64 -6.60
N ILE A 150 14.90 -1.36 -6.96
CA ILE A 150 15.89 -0.72 -7.83
C ILE A 150 17.27 -0.72 -7.18
N SER A 151 17.35 -0.28 -5.91
CA SER A 151 18.61 -0.17 -5.18
C SER A 151 19.22 -1.54 -4.89
N GLY A 152 18.42 -2.50 -4.41
CA GLY A 152 18.89 -3.85 -4.14
C GLY A 152 19.27 -4.61 -5.41
N GLY A 153 18.53 -4.42 -6.51
CA GLY A 153 18.89 -4.94 -7.83
C GLY A 153 20.20 -4.37 -8.36
N PHE A 154 20.47 -3.08 -8.12
CA PHE A 154 21.75 -2.45 -8.45
C PHE A 154 22.90 -3.01 -7.61
N ILE A 155 22.72 -3.11 -6.28
CA ILE A 155 23.73 -3.69 -5.38
C ILE A 155 24.02 -5.14 -5.77
N LYS A 156 22.99 -5.93 -6.10
CA LYS A 156 23.15 -7.31 -6.59
C LYS A 156 24.07 -7.37 -7.80
N ARG A 157 23.85 -6.51 -8.81
CA ARG A 157 24.70 -6.42 -10.01
C ARG A 157 26.15 -6.03 -9.67
N ILE A 158 26.37 -5.13 -8.70
CA ILE A 158 27.73 -4.77 -8.25
C ILE A 158 28.42 -5.96 -7.57
N ILE A 159 27.71 -6.72 -6.74
CA ILE A 159 28.24 -7.89 -6.04
C ILE A 159 28.58 -9.04 -7.02
N GLU A 160 27.77 -9.19 -8.07
CA GLU A 160 27.95 -10.21 -9.11
C GLU A 160 29.00 -9.84 -10.16
N SER A 161 29.24 -8.55 -10.40
CA SER A 161 30.21 -8.08 -11.38
C SER A 161 31.66 -8.43 -10.99
N ASP A 162 32.45 -8.89 -11.96
CA ASP A 162 33.90 -9.10 -11.84
C ASP A 162 34.74 -7.81 -11.96
N ALA A 163 34.07 -6.64 -11.98
CA ALA A 163 34.74 -5.34 -12.09
C ALA A 163 35.68 -5.04 -10.91
N ASN A 164 36.71 -4.23 -11.18
CA ASN A 164 37.66 -3.81 -10.16
C ASN A 164 37.00 -2.92 -9.09
N ALA A 165 37.56 -2.90 -7.87
CA ALA A 165 37.00 -2.13 -6.74
C ALA A 165 36.84 -0.64 -7.05
N LYS A 166 37.77 -0.06 -7.84
CA LYS A 166 37.72 1.34 -8.28
C LYS A 166 36.56 1.63 -9.22
N GLU A 167 36.23 0.69 -10.10
CA GLU A 167 35.09 0.78 -11.03
C GLU A 167 33.76 0.62 -10.29
N LYS A 168 33.67 -0.34 -9.38
CA LYS A 168 32.50 -0.53 -8.51
C LYS A 168 32.18 0.73 -7.71
N LYS A 169 33.19 1.39 -7.15
CA LYS A 169 33.04 2.68 -6.45
C LYS A 169 32.50 3.76 -7.39
N ARG A 170 33.02 3.85 -8.61
CA ARG A 170 32.57 4.83 -9.61
C ARG A 170 31.11 4.59 -10.03
N PHE A 171 30.72 3.33 -10.28
CA PHE A 171 29.33 2.96 -10.55
C PHE A 171 28.39 3.35 -9.40
N LEU A 172 28.79 3.07 -8.15
CA LEU A 172 28.01 3.43 -6.97
C LEU A 172 27.80 4.94 -6.84
N ILE A 173 28.84 5.73 -7.10
CA ILE A 173 28.74 7.21 -7.10
C ILE A 173 27.76 7.69 -8.18
N TYR A 174 27.82 7.14 -9.40
CA TYR A 174 26.88 7.52 -10.46
C TYR A 174 25.43 7.17 -10.12
N PHE A 175 25.19 5.99 -9.53
CA PHE A 175 23.86 5.59 -9.08
C PHE A 175 23.32 6.49 -7.99
N LEU A 176 24.13 6.83 -6.99
CA LEU A 176 23.76 7.77 -5.92
C LEU A 176 23.48 9.17 -6.47
N SER A 177 24.31 9.65 -7.39
CA SER A 177 24.12 10.95 -8.04
C SER A 177 22.79 11.01 -8.81
N LEU A 178 22.52 10.02 -9.67
CA LEU A 178 21.26 9.93 -10.41
C LEU A 178 20.04 9.87 -9.47
N THR A 179 20.13 9.02 -8.44
CA THR A 179 19.08 8.90 -7.43
C THR A 179 18.83 10.23 -6.71
N ALA A 180 19.89 10.91 -6.29
CA ALA A 180 19.80 12.21 -5.64
C ALA A 180 19.18 13.27 -6.56
N SER A 181 19.52 13.27 -7.86
CA SER A 181 18.90 14.17 -8.83
C SER A 181 17.41 13.90 -8.99
N ILE A 182 16.98 12.64 -9.09
CA ILE A 182 15.56 12.27 -9.17
C ILE A 182 14.81 12.71 -7.91
N LEU A 183 15.38 12.46 -6.73
CA LEU A 183 14.80 12.88 -5.46
C LEU A 183 14.71 14.41 -5.34
N ALA A 184 15.71 15.14 -5.80
CA ALA A 184 15.71 16.60 -5.81
C ALA A 184 14.59 17.15 -6.72
N VAL A 185 14.44 16.60 -7.93
CA VAL A 185 13.34 16.96 -8.84
C VAL A 185 11.99 16.64 -8.20
N GLY A 186 11.86 15.45 -7.60
CA GLY A 186 10.65 15.05 -6.88
C GLY A 186 10.30 16.01 -5.74
N MET A 187 11.29 16.43 -4.94
CA MET A 187 11.10 17.43 -3.89
C MET A 187 10.64 18.77 -4.46
N VAL A 188 11.29 19.28 -5.51
CA VAL A 188 10.91 20.55 -6.15
C VAL A 188 9.46 20.49 -6.63
N VAL A 189 9.05 19.41 -7.28
CA VAL A 189 7.67 19.20 -7.72
C VAL A 189 6.72 19.13 -6.52
N SER A 190 7.08 18.40 -5.46
CA SER A 190 6.24 18.23 -4.28
C SER A 190 6.05 19.55 -3.51
N PHE A 191 7.10 20.36 -3.34
CA PHE A 191 6.99 21.70 -2.76
C PHE A 191 6.19 22.64 -3.66
N GLY A 192 6.39 22.56 -4.98
CA GLY A 192 5.63 23.34 -5.96
C GLY A 192 4.14 22.97 -6.02
N MET A 193 3.78 21.74 -5.64
CA MET A 193 2.39 21.27 -5.63
C MET A 193 1.49 22.10 -4.71
N GLY A 194 2.03 22.63 -3.61
CA GLY A 194 1.29 23.55 -2.73
C GLY A 194 0.87 24.83 -3.45
N THR A 195 1.79 25.41 -4.22
CA THR A 195 1.53 26.59 -5.06
C THR A 195 0.52 26.27 -6.16
N VAL A 196 0.63 25.11 -6.80
CA VAL A 196 -0.33 24.67 -7.84
C VAL A 196 -1.73 24.49 -7.26
N LYS A 197 -1.85 23.84 -6.09
CA LYS A 197 -3.12 23.70 -5.37
C LYS A 197 -3.70 25.07 -4.99
N PHE A 198 -2.87 25.96 -4.45
CA PHE A 198 -3.29 27.31 -4.10
C PHE A 198 -3.81 28.10 -5.30
N LEU A 199 -3.13 28.04 -6.44
CA LEU A 199 -3.57 28.69 -7.67
C LEU A 199 -4.86 28.06 -8.21
N PHE A 200 -4.95 26.73 -8.26
CA PHE A 200 -6.13 26.02 -8.76
C PHE A 200 -7.37 26.31 -7.91
N PHE A 201 -7.28 26.15 -6.59
CA PHE A 201 -8.38 26.47 -5.69
C PHE A 201 -8.65 27.97 -5.60
N GLY A 202 -7.63 28.81 -5.75
CA GLY A 202 -7.78 30.27 -5.84
C GLY A 202 -8.62 30.69 -7.04
N ILE A 203 -8.35 30.12 -8.22
CA ILE A 203 -9.13 30.35 -9.44
C ILE A 203 -10.55 29.83 -9.28
N LEU A 204 -10.74 28.61 -8.75
CA LEU A 204 -12.07 28.06 -8.49
C LEU A 204 -12.86 28.92 -7.51
N LYS A 205 -12.23 29.41 -6.43
CA LYS A 205 -12.86 30.30 -5.45
C LYS A 205 -13.24 31.63 -6.07
N LEU A 206 -12.41 32.17 -6.97
CA LEU A 206 -12.71 33.38 -7.74
C LEU A 206 -13.93 33.17 -8.64
N ILE A 207 -13.96 32.08 -9.41
CA ILE A 207 -15.10 31.72 -10.27
C ILE A 207 -16.36 31.51 -9.43
N ALA A 208 -16.28 30.76 -8.33
CA ALA A 208 -17.40 30.54 -7.41
C ALA A 208 -17.90 31.85 -6.78
N SER A 209 -16.99 32.76 -6.41
CA SER A 209 -17.36 34.07 -5.87
C SER A 209 -18.00 34.99 -6.91
N ALA A 210 -17.51 34.98 -8.15
CA ALA A 210 -18.11 35.71 -9.26
C ALA A 210 -19.50 35.15 -9.59
N ALA A 211 -19.64 33.82 -9.62
CA ALA A 211 -20.93 33.15 -9.79
C ALA A 211 -21.88 33.47 -8.63
N ALA A 212 -21.40 33.51 -7.39
CA ALA A 212 -22.19 33.90 -6.22
C ALA A 212 -22.62 35.37 -6.29
N ILE A 213 -21.80 36.28 -6.79
CA ILE A 213 -22.19 37.70 -6.98
C ILE A 213 -23.25 37.84 -8.08
N ILE A 214 -23.15 37.07 -9.16
CA ILE A 214 -24.13 37.06 -10.26
C ILE A 214 -25.44 36.39 -9.84
N ALA A 215 -25.35 35.32 -9.03
CA ALA A 215 -26.51 34.60 -8.51
C ALA A 215 -27.12 35.28 -7.27
N SER A 216 -26.36 36.08 -6.53
CA SER A 216 -26.79 36.84 -5.34
C SER A 216 -28.04 37.69 -5.60
N PRO A 217 -28.17 38.46 -6.70
CA PRO A 217 -29.42 39.17 -6.99
C PRO A 217 -30.59 38.22 -7.27
N LEU A 218 -30.32 37.03 -7.82
CA LEU A 218 -31.31 35.99 -8.10
C LEU A 218 -31.79 35.31 -6.81
N PHE A 219 -30.88 35.00 -5.89
CA PHE A 219 -31.19 34.49 -4.55
C PHE A 219 -31.86 35.55 -3.67
N ASN A 220 -31.38 36.80 -3.68
CA ASN A 220 -32.05 37.92 -2.99
C ASN A 220 -33.43 38.23 -3.59
N TRP A 221 -33.65 38.01 -4.89
CA TRP A 221 -34.96 38.14 -5.52
C TRP A 221 -35.87 36.96 -5.15
N ALA A 222 -35.34 35.74 -5.09
CA ALA A 222 -36.06 34.55 -4.63
C ALA A 222 -36.42 34.61 -3.13
N GLU A 223 -35.57 35.22 -2.31
CA GLU A 223 -35.79 35.47 -0.87
C GLU A 223 -36.76 36.64 -0.63
N LYS A 224 -36.81 37.63 -1.55
CA LYS A 224 -37.79 38.72 -1.54
C LYS A 224 -39.15 38.36 -2.14
N GLN A 225 -39.24 37.30 -2.95
CA GLN A 225 -40.52 36.67 -3.23
C GLN A 225 -40.93 35.90 -1.97
N ASP A 226 -42.14 36.14 -1.47
CA ASP A 226 -42.75 35.57 -0.26
C ASP A 226 -42.95 34.03 -0.31
N TRP A 227 -41.99 33.26 -0.81
CA TRP A 227 -41.90 31.83 -0.59
C TRP A 227 -41.72 31.51 0.90
N ALA A 228 -41.19 32.45 1.69
CA ALA A 228 -41.14 32.35 3.15
C ALA A 228 -42.53 32.34 3.80
N VAL A 229 -43.51 33.04 3.23
CA VAL A 229 -44.91 33.02 3.69
C VAL A 229 -45.60 31.71 3.26
N HIS A 230 -45.27 31.19 2.07
CA HIS A 230 -45.82 29.92 1.58
C HIS A 230 -45.21 28.69 2.29
N MET A 231 -43.92 28.75 2.63
CA MET A 231 -43.23 27.75 3.47
C MET A 231 -43.67 27.85 4.94
N LYS A 232 -43.95 29.06 5.47
CA LYS A 232 -44.55 29.22 6.79
C LYS A 232 -45.93 28.57 6.88
N PHE A 233 -46.76 28.70 5.84
CA PHE A 233 -48.08 28.06 5.83
C PHE A 233 -48.02 26.53 5.79
N LEU A 234 -46.95 25.97 5.21
CA LEU A 234 -46.68 24.52 5.25
C LEU A 234 -46.05 24.09 6.59
N SER A 235 -45.23 24.93 7.23
CA SER A 235 -44.62 24.61 8.53
C SER A 235 -45.54 24.88 9.72
N GLU A 236 -46.49 25.81 9.62
CA GLU A 236 -47.44 26.18 10.69
C GLU A 236 -48.57 25.16 10.85
N ASN A 237 -48.74 24.26 9.88
CA ASN A 237 -49.64 23.10 10.02
C ASN A 237 -48.94 21.85 10.58
N GLU A 238 -47.62 21.88 10.75
CA GLU A 238 -46.82 20.75 11.25
C GLU A 238 -45.98 21.09 12.50
N SER A 239 -46.01 22.33 12.98
CA SER A 239 -45.35 22.77 14.22
C SER A 239 -46.28 22.60 15.42
N ARG A 240 -46.73 21.36 15.61
CA ARG A 240 -47.29 20.88 16.88
C ARG A 240 -46.48 19.71 17.43
N ASP A 241 -45.18 19.68 17.19
CA ASP A 241 -44.21 19.03 18.07
C ASP A 241 -42.79 19.43 17.68
N ASN A 242 -41.91 19.56 18.67
CA ASN A 242 -40.44 19.75 18.59
C ASN A 242 -39.88 21.19 18.54
N ASP A 243 -39.72 21.73 19.75
CA ASP A 243 -38.61 22.60 20.12
C ASP A 243 -37.26 21.87 19.90
N VAL A 244 -36.45 22.27 18.91
CA VAL A 244 -34.99 22.11 18.98
C VAL A 244 -34.29 23.27 18.28
N LEU A 245 -33.58 24.06 19.10
CA LEU A 245 -32.50 24.99 18.81
C LEU A 245 -31.77 24.80 17.46
N PHE A 246 -31.72 25.90 16.70
CA PHE A 246 -30.73 26.14 15.64
C PHE A 246 -29.31 25.84 16.14
N LYS A 247 -28.72 24.75 15.64
CA LYS A 247 -27.28 24.50 15.65
C LYS A 247 -26.74 24.76 14.24
N GLU A 248 -25.54 25.33 14.19
CA GLU A 248 -24.68 25.53 13.01
C GLU A 248 -24.72 24.37 12.02
N PRO A 249 -24.44 24.60 10.71
CA PRO A 249 -24.43 23.54 9.71
C PRO A 249 -23.37 22.51 10.06
N ALA A 250 -23.83 21.42 10.67
CA ALA A 250 -23.09 20.18 10.76
C ALA A 250 -22.90 19.65 9.34
N ASP A 251 -21.69 19.14 9.09
CA ASP A 251 -21.36 18.28 7.96
C ASP A 251 -22.53 17.36 7.63
N LEU A 252 -22.94 17.38 6.36
CA LEU A 252 -23.88 16.42 5.80
C LEU A 252 -23.21 15.03 5.72
N GLY A 253 -23.07 14.41 6.88
CA GLY A 253 -23.04 12.96 7.00
C GLY A 253 -24.48 12.46 6.95
N GLU A 254 -24.94 12.06 5.77
CA GLU A 254 -26.18 11.29 5.64
C GLU A 254 -25.87 9.86 5.20
N SER A 255 -25.93 9.00 6.20
CA SER A 255 -26.05 7.55 6.07
C SER A 255 -27.47 7.19 5.66
N GLY A 256 -27.68 7.00 4.35
CA GLY A 256 -28.79 6.22 3.84
C GLY A 256 -28.25 4.88 3.34
N GLN A 257 -28.78 3.77 3.84
CA GLN A 257 -28.56 2.43 3.29
C GLN A 257 -29.14 2.33 1.86
N TYR A 258 -28.49 2.99 0.92
CA TYR A 258 -28.44 2.56 -0.46
C TYR A 258 -27.30 1.54 -0.53
N ILE A 259 -27.48 0.42 -1.22
CA ILE A 259 -26.30 -0.33 -1.66
C ILE A 259 -25.55 0.63 -2.57
N ASP A 260 -24.51 1.24 -2.01
CA ASP A 260 -23.73 2.26 -2.67
C ASP A 260 -23.28 1.68 -4.02
N PRO A 261 -23.64 2.32 -5.15
CA PRO A 261 -23.17 1.91 -6.46
C PRO A 261 -21.63 1.77 -6.47
N ALA A 262 -20.92 2.56 -5.66
CA ALA A 262 -19.47 2.42 -5.47
C ALA A 262 -19.09 1.13 -4.73
N ALA A 263 -19.85 0.66 -3.74
CA ALA A 263 -19.62 -0.62 -3.08
C ALA A 263 -19.89 -1.81 -4.02
N LEU A 264 -20.95 -1.74 -4.85
CA LEU A 264 -21.23 -2.77 -5.87
C LEU A 264 -20.16 -2.79 -6.97
N ILE A 265 -19.72 -1.63 -7.45
CA ILE A 265 -18.62 -1.51 -8.43
C ILE A 265 -17.31 -2.00 -7.79
N SER A 266 -17.06 -1.73 -6.52
CA SER A 266 -15.88 -2.21 -5.79
C SER A 266 -15.88 -3.73 -5.65
N ILE A 267 -17.02 -4.35 -5.30
CA ILE A 267 -17.18 -5.80 -5.23
C ILE A 267 -17.02 -6.44 -6.62
N LEU A 268 -17.63 -5.86 -7.66
CA LEU A 268 -17.49 -6.31 -9.04
C LEU A 268 -16.02 -6.20 -9.51
N PHE A 269 -15.34 -5.11 -9.16
CA PHE A 269 -13.94 -4.89 -9.48
C PHE A 269 -13.03 -5.89 -8.74
N ILE A 270 -13.27 -6.16 -7.45
CA ILE A 270 -12.58 -7.21 -6.69
C ILE A 270 -12.76 -8.58 -7.35
N ILE A 271 -13.97 -8.91 -7.79
CA ILE A 271 -14.26 -10.18 -8.49
C ILE A 271 -13.52 -10.24 -9.83
N VAL A 272 -13.53 -9.15 -10.62
CA VAL A 272 -12.81 -9.06 -11.90
C VAL A 272 -11.30 -9.19 -11.69
N ILE A 273 -10.76 -8.59 -10.62
CA ILE A 273 -9.35 -8.67 -10.26
C ILE A 273 -8.96 -10.08 -9.83
N ILE A 274 -9.75 -10.72 -8.96
CA ILE A 274 -9.54 -12.13 -8.57
C ILE A 274 -9.59 -13.02 -9.81
N PHE A 275 -10.52 -12.76 -10.73
CA PHE A 275 -10.64 -13.48 -11.99
C PHE A 275 -9.43 -13.26 -12.91
N LEU A 276 -8.93 -12.03 -13.04
CA LEU A 276 -7.73 -11.68 -13.80
C LEU A 276 -6.47 -12.30 -13.17
N PHE A 277 -6.38 -12.32 -11.85
CA PHE A 277 -5.31 -12.97 -11.09
C PHE A 277 -5.30 -14.47 -11.32
N ILE A 278 -6.46 -15.14 -11.20
CA ILE A 278 -6.61 -16.56 -11.51
C ILE A 278 -6.28 -16.83 -12.99
N TYR A 279 -6.72 -15.97 -13.91
CA TYR A 279 -6.44 -16.08 -15.34
C TYR A 279 -4.94 -15.99 -15.66
N ILE A 280 -4.25 -14.98 -15.12
CA ILE A 280 -2.79 -14.80 -15.28
C ILE A 280 -2.02 -15.95 -14.63
N TYR A 281 -2.42 -16.37 -13.42
CA TYR A 281 -1.81 -17.52 -12.72
C TYR A 281 -1.93 -18.80 -13.55
N LYS A 282 -3.13 -19.10 -14.05
CA LYS A 282 -3.39 -20.29 -14.88
C LYS A 282 -2.66 -20.23 -16.22
N LYS A 283 -2.54 -19.04 -16.83
CA LYS A 283 -1.78 -18.84 -18.08
C LYS A 283 -0.27 -19.02 -17.88
N THR A 284 0.27 -18.52 -16.77
CA THR A 284 1.70 -18.68 -16.42
C THR A 284 2.06 -20.14 -16.17
N ILE A 285 1.17 -20.93 -15.57
CA ILE A 285 1.33 -22.39 -15.43
C ILE A 285 1.24 -23.09 -16.79
N LYS A 286 0.27 -22.71 -17.63
CA LYS A 286 0.08 -23.34 -18.96
C LYS A 286 1.28 -23.08 -19.89
N VAL A 287 1.86 -21.87 -19.88
CA VAL A 287 3.08 -21.54 -20.63
C VAL A 287 4.29 -22.32 -20.11
N ARG A 288 4.40 -22.51 -18.79
CA ARG A 288 5.48 -23.31 -18.18
C ARG A 288 5.36 -24.81 -18.51
N PHE A 289 4.13 -25.32 -18.60
CA PHE A 289 3.86 -26.70 -19.04
C PHE A 289 4.13 -26.89 -20.54
N VAL A 290 3.68 -25.99 -21.42
CA VAL A 290 3.94 -26.08 -22.87
C VAL A 290 5.44 -26.02 -23.18
N LYS A 291 6.19 -25.15 -22.50
CA LYS A 291 7.65 -25.04 -22.69
C LYS A 291 8.40 -26.29 -22.20
N LYS A 292 7.89 -26.97 -21.17
CA LYS A 292 8.46 -28.23 -20.65
C LYS A 292 8.23 -29.40 -21.60
N TRP A 293 7.10 -29.44 -22.31
CA TRP A 293 6.80 -30.51 -23.29
C TRP A 293 7.48 -30.29 -24.65
N SER A 294 7.62 -29.04 -25.13
CA SER A 294 8.38 -28.78 -26.36
C SER A 294 9.88 -29.09 -26.24
N CYS A 295 10.46 -29.04 -25.03
CA CYS A 295 11.85 -29.47 -24.81
C CYS A 295 12.02 -30.99 -24.69
N ILE A 296 10.95 -31.74 -24.42
CA ILE A 296 11.01 -33.21 -24.29
C ILE A 296 10.76 -33.90 -25.64
N CYS A 297 10.09 -33.25 -26.59
CA CYS A 297 9.91 -33.79 -27.96
C CYS A 297 11.04 -33.41 -28.95
N LEU A 298 12.12 -32.77 -28.50
CA LEU A 298 13.27 -32.37 -29.33
C LEU A 298 14.57 -33.11 -28.95
N LEU A 299 14.45 -34.19 -28.18
CA LEU A 299 15.50 -35.15 -27.81
C LEU A 299 15.02 -36.55 -28.20
#